data_AF-A0A522VXV7-F1
#
_entry.id   AF-A0A522VXV7-F1
#
_cell.length_a   1.000
_cell.length_b   1.000
_cell.length_c   1.000
_cell.angle_alpha   90.00
_cell.angle_beta   90.00
_cell.angle_gamma   90.00
#
_symmetry.space_group_name_H-M   'P 1'
#
loop_
_entity.id
_entity.type
_entity.pdbx_description
1 polymer ?
#
loop_
_entity_poly.entity_id
_entity_poly.type
_entity_poly.pdbx_seq_one_letter_code
_entity_poly.pdbx_strand_id
1 'polypeptide(L)'
;MALALLAVLALGWAGPSLAGDDALPAETMTASLLFDMGAEAGLAPLPQPLSDADARAYSRAFRLQQAGDWAGAERELAAVTDGLLKGHVLARRLLATGIRAGYPELRGWLDDYADHPQAEAVHGLALSRAKGFKGAGALKPPLKGALRGSGIDTSDDGANWESASIRSERGTVAARKVKTRFRILLRKDRDSQALALMTGPEAERLNRLDMDEMRMTLAADHLAAGRLEEAALLAEAVAERFGPELPHAHWIAALAWWRQSDFERSRRHFEKVANATDSSPWMVSAGAFWAARANLKAGRPEVVNHWFEIAASYPRTFYGLLARRWLGYDTRFSWEAQPFTLADADILLRVPGARRALALIQVGETLAAEEEVRKAFPRATKAVRQSMLAMASSGSMPTLAVRLGAMVPGEDGRIQDGAAFPVPDWTPKDGWTIDRALVFAFVRQHGLGLC
;
A
#
# COMPACT_ATOMS: atom_id res chain seq x y z
N MET A 1 21.96 49.33 -53.35
CA MET A 1 21.57 50.72 -53.68
C MET A 1 20.08 50.83 -53.36
N ALA A 2 19.69 51.74 -52.44
CA ALA A 2 18.35 51.91 -51.83
C ALA A 2 17.75 50.69 -51.07
N LEU A 3 16.98 50.72 -49.97
CA LEU A 3 16.44 51.70 -48.96
C LEU A 3 14.93 51.53 -48.77
N ALA A 4 14.51 51.06 -47.58
CA ALA A 4 13.31 51.43 -46.78
C ALA A 4 13.20 50.43 -45.59
N LEU A 5 13.32 50.82 -44.30
CA LEU A 5 12.38 51.53 -43.40
C LEU A 5 11.14 50.65 -43.02
N LEU A 6 10.67 50.50 -41.76
CA LEU A 6 10.91 51.11 -40.42
C LEU A 6 11.03 49.98 -39.36
N ALA A 7 11.74 50.05 -38.21
CA ALA A 7 11.91 51.03 -37.13
C ALA A 7 10.87 50.98 -35.99
N VAL A 8 11.32 51.43 -34.79
CA VAL A 8 10.61 51.57 -33.50
C VAL A 8 10.45 50.26 -32.69
N LEU A 9 10.85 50.13 -31.41
CA LEU A 9 11.79 50.89 -30.53
C LEU A 9 12.20 50.02 -29.31
N ALA A 10 13.19 50.46 -28.50
CA ALA A 10 13.48 49.96 -27.15
C ALA A 10 13.80 51.14 -26.20
N LEU A 11 13.18 51.20 -25.01
CA LEU A 11 13.48 52.18 -23.96
C LEU A 11 13.82 51.46 -22.64
N GLY A 12 15.02 51.74 -22.13
CA GLY A 12 15.31 51.66 -20.70
C GLY A 12 15.86 53.02 -20.26
N TRP A 13 15.49 53.48 -19.06
CA TRP A 13 16.02 54.69 -18.41
C TRP A 13 16.25 54.38 -16.92
N ALA A 14 17.15 55.12 -16.27
CA ALA A 14 17.65 54.83 -14.93
C ALA A 14 17.52 56.02 -13.97
N GLY A 15 17.28 55.71 -12.69
CA GLY A 15 17.39 56.63 -11.55
C GLY A 15 16.19 57.58 -11.32
N PRO A 16 16.10 58.23 -10.15
CA PRO A 16 17.12 58.32 -9.09
C PRO A 16 16.71 57.72 -7.73
N SER A 17 17.68 57.61 -6.83
CA SER A 17 17.49 57.32 -5.40
C SER A 17 17.19 58.60 -4.61
N LEU A 18 16.22 58.55 -3.70
CA LEU A 18 16.12 59.49 -2.57
C LEU A 18 15.79 58.70 -1.30
N ALA A 19 16.54 58.98 -0.24
CA ALA A 19 16.27 58.50 1.11
C ALA A 19 15.39 59.51 1.85
N GLY A 20 14.56 59.01 2.77
CA GLY A 20 13.74 59.81 3.67
C GLY A 20 13.13 58.88 4.72
N ASP A 21 13.70 58.90 5.92
CA ASP A 21 13.09 58.26 7.08
C ASP A 21 11.82 59.02 7.48
N ASP A 22 10.74 58.29 7.73
CA ASP A 22 9.72 58.68 8.70
C ASP A 22 9.18 57.41 9.36
N ALA A 23 9.04 57.45 10.69
CA ALA A 23 8.79 56.28 11.51
C ALA A 23 7.48 56.41 12.31
N LEU A 24 7.09 55.28 12.94
CA LEU A 24 6.02 55.14 13.95
C LEU A 24 4.60 54.88 13.38
N PRO A 25 3.69 54.25 14.14
CA PRO A 25 3.47 52.81 13.93
C PRO A 25 1.98 52.41 13.80
N ALA A 26 1.68 51.28 13.16
CA ALA A 26 0.32 50.77 13.07
C ALA A 26 0.23 49.26 13.33
N GLU A 27 -0.21 48.95 14.56
CA GLU A 27 -1.09 47.82 14.91
C GLU A 27 -0.63 46.40 14.55
N THR A 28 0.19 45.84 15.44
CA THR A 28 0.19 44.41 15.75
C THR A 28 -1.20 44.00 16.25
N MET A 29 -2.11 43.64 15.34
CA MET A 29 -3.42 43.08 15.73
C MET A 29 -3.26 41.67 16.31
N THR A 30 -3.19 41.59 17.64
CA THR A 30 -3.48 40.37 18.39
C THR A 30 -4.96 40.00 18.20
N ALA A 31 -5.24 39.01 17.35
CA ALA A 31 -6.53 38.34 17.27
C ALA A 31 -6.42 36.95 17.91
N SER A 32 -6.72 36.88 19.20
CA SER A 32 -6.55 35.69 20.03
C SER A 32 -7.65 34.63 19.85
N LEU A 33 -7.33 33.39 20.24
CA LEU A 33 -8.26 32.34 20.69
C LEU A 33 -9.24 31.73 19.65
N LEU A 34 -8.78 30.69 18.95
CA LEU A 34 -9.59 29.49 18.70
C LEU A 34 -8.75 28.22 18.94
N PHE A 35 -9.10 27.50 20.00
CA PHE A 35 -8.64 26.15 20.38
C PHE A 35 -7.14 25.96 20.68
N ASP A 36 -6.74 26.44 21.86
CA ASP A 36 -5.76 25.73 22.68
C ASP A 36 -6.37 24.40 23.19
N MET A 37 -6.34 23.37 22.35
CA MET A 37 -6.48 21.96 22.72
C MET A 37 -5.41 21.14 22.01
N GLY A 38 -4.17 21.51 22.29
CA GLY A 38 -2.96 20.85 21.79
C GLY A 38 -1.84 21.03 22.81
N ALA A 39 -2.10 20.64 24.05
CA ALA A 39 -1.10 20.64 25.12
C ALA A 39 0.19 20.01 24.59
N GLU A 40 1.35 20.63 24.89
CA GLU A 40 2.66 20.19 24.38
C GLU A 40 2.76 18.67 24.46
N ALA A 41 2.71 18.03 23.28
CA ALA A 41 2.56 16.59 23.18
C ALA A 41 3.90 15.96 23.54
N GLY A 42 4.11 15.78 24.86
CA GLY A 42 5.40 15.49 25.47
C GLY A 42 6.09 14.34 24.75
N LEU A 43 7.13 14.70 23.99
CA LEU A 43 7.92 13.76 23.19
C LEU A 43 8.47 12.69 24.12
N ALA A 44 8.12 11.44 23.84
CA ALA A 44 8.48 10.32 24.69
C ALA A 44 9.36 9.31 23.93
N PRO A 45 10.44 8.79 24.54
CA PRO A 45 11.05 7.57 24.04
C PRO A 45 10.04 6.42 24.17
N LEU A 46 10.20 5.39 23.32
CA LEU A 46 9.36 4.18 23.42
C LEU A 46 9.49 3.55 24.83
N PRO A 47 8.38 3.23 25.50
CA PRO A 47 8.42 2.66 26.84
C PRO A 47 9.16 1.34 26.88
N GLN A 48 9.85 1.11 28.00
CA GLN A 48 10.57 -0.11 28.32
C GLN A 48 9.80 -0.87 29.42
N PRO A 49 8.82 -1.72 29.06
CA PRO A 49 7.95 -2.37 30.05
C PRO A 49 8.60 -3.51 30.82
N LEU A 50 9.75 -4.02 30.37
CA LEU A 50 10.51 -5.05 31.07
C LEU A 50 11.56 -4.43 31.99
N SER A 51 11.84 -5.11 33.10
CA SER A 51 13.02 -4.79 33.92
C SER A 51 14.30 -5.00 33.11
N ASP A 52 15.33 -4.24 33.47
CA ASP A 52 16.68 -4.35 32.93
C ASP A 52 17.26 -5.78 32.99
N ALA A 53 16.90 -6.53 34.05
CA ALA A 53 17.31 -7.92 34.23
C ALA A 53 16.56 -8.86 33.27
N ASP A 54 15.23 -8.73 33.19
CA ASP A 54 14.38 -9.55 32.31
C ASP A 54 14.69 -9.28 30.84
N ALA A 55 14.85 -8.01 30.44
CA ALA A 55 15.20 -7.63 29.07
C ALA A 55 16.54 -8.25 28.64
N ARG A 56 17.56 -8.24 29.51
CA ARG A 56 18.84 -8.92 29.25
C ARG A 56 18.69 -10.45 29.15
N ALA A 57 17.90 -11.07 30.03
CA ALA A 57 17.65 -12.51 29.99
C ALA A 57 16.90 -12.93 28.72
N TYR A 58 15.84 -12.22 28.34
CA TYR A 58 15.12 -12.44 27.08
C TYR A 58 16.01 -12.25 25.85
N SER A 59 16.77 -11.15 25.78
CA SER A 59 17.70 -10.90 24.66
C SER A 59 18.77 -11.99 24.53
N ARG A 60 19.28 -12.55 25.65
CA ARG A 60 20.15 -13.73 25.63
C ARG A 60 19.40 -14.98 25.17
N ALA A 61 18.20 -15.24 25.69
CA ALA A 61 17.39 -16.41 25.32
C ALA A 61 17.08 -16.45 23.82
N PHE A 62 16.62 -15.34 23.22
CA PHE A 62 16.36 -15.28 21.77
C PHE A 62 17.61 -15.50 20.92
N ARG A 63 18.75 -14.91 21.31
CA ARG A 63 20.05 -15.11 20.63
C ARG A 63 20.53 -16.56 20.71
N LEU A 64 20.38 -17.21 21.87
CA LEU A 64 20.70 -18.62 22.07
C LEU A 64 19.81 -19.53 21.23
N GLN A 65 18.51 -19.25 21.14
CA GLN A 65 17.59 -19.96 20.22
C GLN A 65 17.95 -19.74 18.75
N GLN A 66 18.42 -18.56 18.36
CA GLN A 66 18.91 -18.30 17.00
C GLN A 66 20.17 -19.10 16.66
N ALA A 67 21.04 -19.33 17.66
CA ALA A 67 22.21 -20.20 17.56
C ALA A 67 21.90 -21.70 17.73
N GLY A 68 20.66 -22.08 18.08
CA GLY A 68 20.24 -23.45 18.33
C GLY A 68 20.57 -24.01 19.73
N ASP A 69 21.05 -23.19 20.67
CA ASP A 69 21.23 -23.59 22.08
C ASP A 69 19.93 -23.41 22.88
N TRP A 70 19.04 -24.39 22.74
CA TRP A 70 17.75 -24.44 23.44
C TRP A 70 17.92 -24.56 24.97
N ALA A 71 18.93 -25.32 25.42
CA ALA A 71 19.18 -25.55 26.85
C ALA A 71 19.81 -24.31 27.54
N GLY A 72 20.59 -23.51 26.81
CA GLY A 72 20.98 -22.16 27.21
C GLY A 72 19.78 -21.23 27.34
N ALA A 73 18.94 -21.17 26.31
CA ALA A 73 17.76 -20.32 26.31
C ALA A 73 16.79 -20.62 27.47
N GLU A 74 16.60 -21.89 27.84
CA GLU A 74 15.75 -22.28 28.98
C GLU A 74 16.32 -21.88 30.34
N ARG A 75 17.66 -21.95 30.52
CA ARG A 75 18.32 -21.47 31.73
C ARG A 75 18.16 -19.96 31.92
N GLU A 76 18.27 -19.19 30.83
CA GLU A 76 17.98 -17.75 30.84
C GLU A 76 16.50 -17.48 31.15
N LEU A 77 15.58 -18.22 30.54
CA LEU A 77 14.13 -18.05 30.74
C LEU A 77 13.68 -18.40 32.17
N ALA A 78 14.39 -19.29 32.86
CA ALA A 78 14.16 -19.65 34.26
C ALA A 78 14.50 -18.51 35.23
N ALA A 79 15.41 -17.59 34.86
CA ALA A 79 15.77 -16.42 35.66
C ALA A 79 14.81 -15.22 35.45
N VAL A 80 13.88 -15.32 34.49
CA VAL A 80 12.94 -14.23 34.15
C VAL A 80 11.77 -14.16 35.12
N THR A 81 11.55 -12.97 35.67
CA THR A 81 10.43 -12.64 36.56
C THR A 81 9.17 -12.27 35.78
N ASP A 82 9.23 -11.24 34.91
CA ASP A 82 8.06 -10.86 34.08
C ASP A 82 7.86 -11.85 32.93
N GLY A 83 6.73 -12.57 32.95
CA GLY A 83 6.36 -13.56 31.94
C GLY A 83 5.98 -13.01 30.57
N LEU A 84 5.94 -11.69 30.37
CA LEU A 84 5.40 -11.00 29.19
C LEU A 84 5.85 -11.56 27.82
N LEU A 85 7.10 -12.03 27.68
CA LEU A 85 7.61 -12.60 26.42
C LEU A 85 7.84 -14.12 26.46
N LYS A 86 7.48 -14.83 27.55
CA LYS A 86 7.64 -16.30 27.66
C LYS A 86 6.90 -17.02 26.54
N GLY A 87 5.71 -16.55 26.15
CA GLY A 87 4.94 -17.07 25.02
C GLY A 87 5.73 -17.09 23.71
N HIS A 88 6.43 -16.01 23.37
CA HIS A 88 7.26 -15.91 22.15
C HIS A 88 8.47 -16.86 22.17
N VAL A 89 9.22 -16.87 23.27
CA VAL A 89 10.40 -17.74 23.42
C VAL A 89 10.00 -19.22 23.32
N LEU A 90 8.91 -19.61 23.96
CA LEU A 90 8.37 -20.97 23.87
C LEU A 90 7.87 -21.30 22.46
N ALA A 91 7.13 -20.40 21.81
CA ALA A 91 6.63 -20.60 20.46
C ALA A 91 7.76 -20.86 19.44
N ARG A 92 8.87 -20.10 19.55
CA ARG A 92 10.06 -20.27 18.69
C ARG A 92 10.69 -21.66 18.86
N ARG A 93 10.73 -22.22 20.08
CA ARG A 93 11.13 -23.62 20.34
C ARG A 93 10.14 -24.63 19.75
N LEU A 94 8.84 -24.44 19.97
CA LEU A 94 7.79 -25.36 19.51
C LEU A 94 7.69 -25.48 17.98
N LEU A 95 7.99 -24.39 17.28
CA LEU A 95 7.97 -24.28 15.82
C LEU A 95 9.35 -24.53 15.16
N ALA A 96 10.41 -24.77 15.95
CA ALA A 96 11.76 -24.94 15.43
C ALA A 96 11.93 -26.20 14.59
N THR A 97 12.65 -26.09 13.47
CA THR A 97 13.05 -27.23 12.64
C THR A 97 13.96 -28.17 13.44
N GLY A 98 13.59 -29.44 13.52
CA GLY A 98 14.33 -30.47 14.27
C GLY A 98 13.77 -30.75 15.66
N ILE A 99 13.04 -29.82 16.28
CA ILE A 99 12.35 -30.07 17.55
C ILE A 99 11.01 -30.76 17.28
N ARG A 100 10.78 -31.90 17.94
CA ARG A 100 9.51 -32.64 17.87
C ARG A 100 8.67 -32.37 19.12
N ALA A 101 8.15 -31.16 19.22
CA ALA A 101 7.19 -30.77 20.26
C ALA A 101 6.00 -31.75 20.31
N GLY A 102 5.57 -32.12 21.52
CA GLY A 102 4.48 -33.09 21.74
C GLY A 102 3.10 -32.44 21.64
N TYR A 103 2.04 -33.23 21.39
CA TYR A 103 0.65 -32.71 21.44
C TYR A 103 0.30 -32.05 22.80
N PRO A 104 0.65 -32.62 23.97
CA PRO A 104 0.37 -31.98 25.27
C PRO A 104 1.09 -30.63 25.45
N GLU A 105 2.32 -30.51 24.95
CA GLU A 105 3.15 -29.31 25.02
C GLU A 105 2.55 -28.17 24.16
N LEU A 106 2.17 -28.49 22.92
CA LEU A 106 1.52 -27.55 22.01
C LEU A 106 0.14 -27.12 22.52
N ARG A 107 -0.62 -28.04 23.14
CA ARG A 107 -1.89 -27.72 23.79
C ARG A 107 -1.70 -26.78 24.98
N GLY A 108 -0.78 -27.09 25.89
CA GLY A 108 -0.52 -26.24 27.07
C GLY A 108 -0.13 -24.82 26.67
N TRP A 109 0.74 -24.67 25.65
CA TRP A 109 1.07 -23.36 25.11
C TRP A 109 -0.16 -22.63 24.54
N LEU A 110 -1.07 -23.32 23.85
CA LEU A 110 -2.29 -22.69 23.32
C LEU A 110 -3.28 -22.28 24.43
N ASP A 111 -3.37 -23.07 25.49
CA ASP A 111 -4.25 -22.77 26.62
C ASP A 111 -3.86 -21.41 27.27
N ASP A 112 -2.57 -21.08 27.35
CA ASP A 112 -2.06 -19.80 27.86
C ASP A 112 -1.95 -18.68 26.81
N TYR A 113 -1.44 -18.98 25.60
CA TYR A 113 -0.95 -18.00 24.62
C TYR A 113 -1.74 -17.94 23.29
N ALA A 114 -3.01 -18.38 23.27
CA ALA A 114 -3.87 -18.36 22.07
C ALA A 114 -4.05 -16.98 21.39
N ASP A 115 -3.71 -15.87 22.07
CA ASP A 115 -3.79 -14.51 21.53
C ASP A 115 -2.57 -14.10 20.68
N HIS A 116 -1.43 -14.77 20.86
CA HIS A 116 -0.16 -14.46 20.19
C HIS A 116 -0.23 -14.71 18.67
N PRO A 117 0.60 -14.04 17.85
CA PRO A 117 0.62 -14.23 16.40
C PRO A 117 1.00 -15.66 15.99
N GLN A 118 1.89 -16.32 16.74
CA GLN A 118 2.30 -17.70 16.49
C GLN A 118 1.19 -18.73 16.72
N ALA A 119 0.08 -18.37 17.37
CA ALA A 119 -0.95 -19.32 17.80
C ALA A 119 -1.65 -20.04 16.64
N GLU A 120 -1.77 -19.42 15.47
CA GLU A 120 -2.33 -20.07 14.27
C GLU A 120 -1.42 -21.21 13.77
N ALA A 121 -0.09 -21.01 13.81
CA ALA A 121 0.89 -22.03 13.45
C ALA A 121 0.96 -23.15 14.50
N VAL A 122 1.00 -22.81 15.80
CA VAL A 122 1.02 -23.81 16.89
C VAL A 122 -0.27 -24.65 16.88
N HIS A 123 -1.44 -24.04 16.64
CA HIS A 123 -2.70 -24.76 16.50
C HIS A 123 -2.73 -25.71 15.30
N GLY A 124 -2.24 -25.27 14.13
CA GLY A 124 -2.08 -26.16 12.97
C GLY A 124 -1.16 -27.35 13.25
N LEU A 125 -0.05 -27.10 13.96
CA LEU A 125 0.91 -28.12 14.36
C LEU A 125 0.35 -29.10 15.40
N ALA A 126 -0.48 -28.62 16.33
CA ALA A 126 -1.19 -29.42 17.32
C ALA A 126 -2.22 -30.33 16.65
N LEU A 127 -3.05 -29.79 15.74
CA LEU A 127 -4.02 -30.58 14.96
C LEU A 127 -3.34 -31.70 14.15
N SER A 128 -2.17 -31.44 13.56
CA SER A 128 -1.44 -32.46 12.80
C SER A 128 -0.97 -33.63 13.66
N ARG A 129 -0.68 -33.39 14.95
CA ARG A 129 -0.23 -34.38 15.96
C ARG A 129 -1.37 -35.00 16.77
N ALA A 130 -2.58 -34.44 16.71
CA ALA A 130 -3.72 -34.93 17.47
C ALA A 130 -4.24 -36.31 17.00
N LYS A 131 -3.81 -36.80 15.83
CA LYS A 131 -4.13 -38.12 15.28
C LYS A 131 -3.62 -39.25 16.20
N GLY A 132 -4.49 -39.71 17.11
CA GLY A 132 -4.21 -40.77 18.08
C GLY A 132 -4.41 -40.37 19.54
N PHE A 133 -4.59 -39.07 19.84
CA PHE A 133 -4.83 -38.59 21.21
C PHE A 133 -6.32 -38.54 21.56
N LYS A 134 -6.71 -39.18 22.66
CA LYS A 134 -8.04 -38.99 23.26
C LYS A 134 -8.18 -37.53 23.71
N GLY A 135 -9.27 -36.87 23.31
CA GLY A 135 -9.49 -35.44 23.61
C GLY A 135 -8.93 -34.45 22.58
N ALA A 136 -8.59 -34.90 21.37
CA ALA A 136 -8.17 -34.05 20.24
C ALA A 136 -9.11 -32.86 19.91
N GLY A 137 -10.40 -32.95 20.25
CA GLY A 137 -11.39 -31.89 20.02
C GLY A 137 -11.40 -30.76 21.06
N ALA A 138 -10.64 -30.86 22.14
CA ALA A 138 -10.62 -29.89 23.24
C ALA A 138 -9.45 -28.89 23.12
N LEU A 139 -9.08 -28.52 21.89
CA LEU A 139 -8.00 -27.58 21.61
C LEU A 139 -8.54 -26.14 21.58
N LYS A 140 -7.96 -25.24 22.39
CA LYS A 140 -8.34 -23.82 22.40
C LYS A 140 -8.02 -23.19 21.03
N PRO A 141 -9.01 -22.61 20.32
CA PRO A 141 -8.77 -22.02 19.02
C PRO A 141 -7.96 -20.71 19.16
N PRO A 142 -7.04 -20.41 18.22
CA PRO A 142 -6.28 -19.17 18.23
C PRO A 142 -7.20 -17.98 18.00
N LEU A 143 -6.81 -16.83 18.57
CA LEU A 143 -7.48 -15.56 18.34
C LEU A 143 -7.41 -15.20 16.84
N LYS A 144 -8.56 -15.17 16.17
CA LYS A 144 -8.62 -15.07 14.70
C LYS A 144 -8.16 -13.71 14.17
N GLY A 145 -7.43 -13.73 13.05
CA GLY A 145 -7.21 -12.54 12.23
C GLY A 145 -6.09 -11.63 12.71
N ALA A 146 -5.39 -11.06 11.73
CA ALA A 146 -4.27 -10.14 11.87
C ALA A 146 -4.24 -9.21 10.63
N LEU A 147 -3.56 -8.08 10.74
CA LEU A 147 -3.30 -7.16 9.64
C LEU A 147 -2.35 -7.79 8.61
N ARG A 148 -2.88 -8.10 7.42
CA ARG A 148 -2.12 -8.65 6.29
C ARG A 148 -1.62 -7.54 5.35
N GLY A 149 -0.51 -7.80 4.68
CA GLY A 149 0.11 -6.93 3.67
C GLY A 149 1.31 -6.13 4.19
N SER A 150 2.30 -5.91 3.32
CA SER A 150 3.55 -5.19 3.55
C SER A 150 3.57 -3.87 2.77
N GLY A 151 2.87 -2.86 3.31
CA GLY A 151 2.85 -1.49 2.78
C GLY A 151 1.46 -0.96 2.39
N ILE A 152 1.41 0.23 1.78
CA ILE A 152 0.21 0.75 1.10
C ILE A 152 -0.27 -0.32 0.12
N ASP A 153 -1.57 -0.42 -0.12
CA ASP A 153 -2.08 -1.35 -1.13
C ASP A 153 -1.71 -0.89 -2.55
N THR A 154 -0.46 -1.17 -2.94
CA THR A 154 0.13 -0.87 -4.26
C THR A 154 -0.35 -1.83 -5.34
N SER A 155 -1.25 -2.76 -5.02
CA SER A 155 -1.95 -3.58 -6.03
C SER A 155 -2.65 -2.73 -7.10
N ASP A 156 -2.94 -1.48 -6.74
CA ASP A 156 -3.58 -0.46 -7.54
C ASP A 156 -2.66 0.71 -7.98
N ASP A 157 -1.31 0.59 -7.96
CA ASP A 157 -0.34 1.67 -8.29
C ASP A 157 -0.38 2.18 -9.77
N GLY A 158 -1.51 2.06 -10.48
CA GLY A 158 -1.81 2.62 -11.80
C GLY A 158 -1.14 1.89 -12.97
N ALA A 159 0.08 1.40 -12.78
CA ALA A 159 0.82 0.59 -13.74
C ALA A 159 0.20 -0.81 -13.94
N ASN A 160 -0.64 -1.27 -13.00
CA ASN A 160 -1.12 -2.64 -12.95
C ASN A 160 -2.43 -2.88 -13.74
N TRP A 161 -2.84 -1.96 -14.63
CA TRP A 161 -4.07 -2.08 -15.43
C TRP A 161 -4.10 -3.34 -16.32
N GLU A 162 -2.93 -3.81 -16.77
CA GLU A 162 -2.77 -5.07 -17.51
C GLU A 162 -3.10 -6.31 -16.65
N SER A 163 -2.88 -6.24 -15.33
CA SER A 163 -3.23 -7.31 -14.39
C SER A 163 -4.65 -7.14 -13.83
N ALA A 164 -5.06 -5.92 -13.55
CA ALA A 164 -6.37 -5.59 -12.98
C ALA A 164 -7.52 -5.81 -13.98
N SER A 165 -7.24 -5.72 -15.29
CA SER A 165 -8.15 -6.15 -16.36
C SER A 165 -8.36 -7.67 -16.41
N ILE A 166 -7.53 -8.45 -15.72
CA ILE A 166 -7.53 -9.92 -15.74
C ILE A 166 -7.71 -10.46 -14.31
N ARG A 167 -8.93 -10.38 -13.77
CA ARG A 167 -9.31 -11.08 -12.52
C ARG A 167 -9.42 -12.60 -12.73
N SER A 168 -8.31 -13.23 -13.14
CA SER A 168 -8.25 -14.64 -13.57
C SER A 168 -8.67 -15.67 -12.52
N GLU A 169 -8.82 -15.25 -11.25
CA GLU A 169 -9.34 -16.05 -10.15
C GLU A 169 -10.88 -16.11 -10.09
N ARG A 170 -11.61 -15.31 -10.88
CA ARG A 170 -13.06 -15.52 -11.06
C ARG A 170 -13.33 -16.79 -11.88
N GLY A 171 -14.56 -17.30 -11.77
CA GLY A 171 -15.00 -18.51 -12.47
C GLY A 171 -14.59 -19.82 -11.78
N THR A 172 -14.97 -20.95 -12.41
CA THR A 172 -14.72 -22.30 -11.88
C THR A 172 -13.24 -22.69 -11.97
N VAL A 173 -12.82 -23.72 -11.22
CA VAL A 173 -11.45 -24.26 -11.31
C VAL A 173 -11.07 -24.66 -12.75
N ALA A 174 -12.03 -25.12 -13.55
CA ALA A 174 -11.84 -25.39 -14.97
C ALA A 174 -11.61 -24.10 -15.78
N ALA A 175 -12.48 -23.08 -15.61
CA ALA A 175 -12.33 -21.79 -16.28
C ALA A 175 -10.99 -21.10 -15.97
N ARG A 176 -10.56 -21.12 -14.70
CA ARG A 176 -9.25 -20.61 -14.26
C ARG A 176 -8.08 -21.28 -14.98
N LYS A 177 -8.15 -22.60 -15.19
CA LYS A 177 -7.13 -23.36 -15.96
C LYS A 177 -7.10 -22.95 -17.43
N VAL A 178 -8.27 -22.82 -18.07
CA VAL A 178 -8.38 -22.36 -19.47
C VAL A 178 -7.81 -20.96 -19.63
N LYS A 179 -8.27 -19.98 -18.84
CA LYS A 179 -7.79 -18.59 -18.85
C LYS A 179 -6.27 -18.49 -18.59
N THR A 180 -5.73 -19.33 -17.72
CA THR A 180 -4.29 -19.38 -17.44
C THR A 180 -3.50 -19.97 -18.61
N ARG A 181 -3.96 -21.07 -19.23
CA ARG A 181 -3.33 -21.64 -20.43
C ARG A 181 -3.35 -20.66 -21.60
N PHE A 182 -4.48 -19.98 -21.82
CA PHE A 182 -4.63 -18.94 -22.84
C PHE A 182 -3.59 -17.82 -22.69
N ARG A 183 -3.46 -17.24 -21.49
CA ARG A 183 -2.46 -16.21 -21.18
C ARG A 183 -1.02 -16.67 -21.40
N ILE A 184 -0.71 -17.95 -21.11
CA ILE A 184 0.62 -18.54 -21.34
C ILE A 184 0.90 -18.73 -22.85
N LEU A 185 -0.13 -18.94 -23.67
CA LEU A 185 0.02 -19.06 -25.12
C LEU A 185 0.27 -17.68 -25.77
N LEU A 186 -0.48 -16.64 -25.39
CA LEU A 186 -0.23 -15.27 -25.86
C LEU A 186 1.17 -14.78 -25.47
N ARG A 187 1.59 -14.97 -24.20
CA ARG A 187 2.97 -14.66 -23.72
C ARG A 187 4.10 -15.47 -24.39
N LYS A 188 3.77 -16.37 -25.32
CA LYS A 188 4.71 -17.18 -26.10
C LYS A 188 4.51 -17.00 -27.61
N ASP A 189 3.76 -15.97 -28.02
CA ASP A 189 3.43 -15.63 -29.40
C ASP A 189 2.78 -16.80 -30.16
N ARG A 190 1.93 -17.58 -29.46
CA ARG A 190 1.22 -18.76 -30.00
C ARG A 190 -0.23 -18.48 -30.31
N ASP A 191 -0.48 -17.40 -31.05
CA ASP A 191 -1.81 -16.83 -31.30
C ASP A 191 -2.79 -17.85 -31.88
N SER A 192 -2.35 -18.68 -32.83
CA SER A 192 -3.20 -19.74 -33.41
C SER A 192 -3.68 -20.76 -32.39
N GLN A 193 -2.84 -21.13 -31.40
CA GLN A 193 -3.21 -22.03 -30.31
C GLN A 193 -4.08 -21.33 -29.26
N ALA A 194 -3.86 -20.03 -29.04
CA ALA A 194 -4.69 -19.21 -28.16
C ALA A 194 -6.12 -19.04 -28.73
N LEU A 195 -6.24 -18.71 -30.02
CA LEU A 195 -7.52 -18.59 -30.72
C LEU A 195 -8.27 -19.93 -30.78
N ALA A 196 -7.56 -21.03 -31.09
CA ALA A 196 -8.16 -22.38 -31.06
C ALA A 196 -8.71 -22.75 -29.67
N LEU A 197 -8.14 -22.20 -28.59
CA LEU A 197 -8.66 -22.38 -27.22
C LEU A 197 -9.93 -21.55 -26.94
N MET A 198 -10.13 -20.43 -27.65
CA MET A 198 -11.36 -19.62 -27.58
C MET A 198 -12.51 -20.17 -28.45
N THR A 199 -12.21 -20.98 -29.45
CA THR A 199 -13.20 -21.60 -30.37
C THR A 199 -13.42 -23.09 -30.12
N GLY A 200 -12.69 -23.70 -29.18
CA GLY A 200 -12.75 -25.13 -28.90
C GLY A 200 -13.81 -25.54 -27.86
N PRO A 201 -14.01 -26.86 -27.64
CA PRO A 201 -15.05 -27.39 -26.75
C PRO A 201 -14.81 -27.09 -25.24
N GLU A 202 -13.63 -26.60 -24.87
CA GLU A 202 -13.40 -26.06 -23.53
C GLU A 202 -14.00 -24.65 -23.36
N ALA A 203 -14.07 -23.85 -24.43
CA ALA A 203 -14.66 -22.51 -24.44
C ALA A 203 -16.20 -22.56 -24.40
N GLU A 204 -16.83 -23.55 -25.04
CA GLU A 204 -18.28 -23.78 -24.97
C GLU A 204 -18.81 -23.99 -23.53
N ARG A 205 -17.92 -24.40 -22.61
CA ARG A 205 -18.24 -24.62 -21.19
C ARG A 205 -17.98 -23.39 -20.31
N LEU A 206 -17.44 -22.31 -20.87
CA LEU A 206 -17.24 -21.06 -20.16
C LEU A 206 -18.53 -20.23 -20.19
N ASN A 207 -18.83 -19.55 -19.08
CA ASN A 207 -19.91 -18.56 -19.10
C ASN A 207 -19.46 -17.31 -19.90
N ARG A 208 -20.43 -16.43 -20.20
CA ARG A 208 -20.19 -15.23 -21.03
C ARG A 208 -19.11 -14.32 -20.45
N LEU A 209 -19.06 -14.15 -19.13
CA LEU A 209 -18.07 -13.32 -18.45
C LEU A 209 -16.66 -13.93 -18.52
N ASP A 210 -16.51 -15.24 -18.28
CA ASP A 210 -15.22 -15.94 -18.43
C ASP A 210 -14.69 -15.85 -19.88
N MET A 211 -15.57 -15.90 -20.88
CA MET A 211 -15.21 -15.67 -22.29
C MET A 211 -14.83 -14.22 -22.58
N ASP A 212 -15.53 -13.24 -22.02
CA ASP A 212 -15.23 -11.83 -22.22
C ASP A 212 -13.94 -11.40 -21.46
N GLU A 213 -13.60 -12.03 -20.32
CA GLU A 213 -12.26 -11.89 -19.70
C GLU A 213 -11.12 -12.40 -20.60
N MET A 214 -11.35 -13.48 -21.37
CA MET A 214 -10.39 -13.93 -22.40
C MET A 214 -10.31 -12.95 -23.57
N ARG A 215 -11.44 -12.40 -24.03
CA ARG A 215 -11.46 -11.34 -25.07
C ARG A 215 -10.72 -10.08 -24.60
N MET A 216 -10.86 -9.68 -23.34
CA MET A 216 -10.13 -8.54 -22.80
C MET A 216 -8.62 -8.81 -22.71
N THR A 217 -8.22 -10.03 -22.38
CA THR A 217 -6.81 -10.44 -22.42
C THR A 217 -6.25 -10.35 -23.85
N LEU A 218 -7.03 -10.75 -24.86
CA LEU A 218 -6.66 -10.65 -26.28
C LEU A 218 -6.64 -9.21 -26.78
N ALA A 219 -7.58 -8.35 -26.34
CA ALA A 219 -7.61 -6.93 -26.69
C ALA A 219 -6.39 -6.18 -26.11
N ALA A 220 -5.96 -6.53 -24.89
CA ALA A 220 -4.74 -5.99 -24.29
C ALA A 220 -3.48 -6.41 -25.08
N ASP A 221 -3.40 -7.68 -25.50
CA ASP A 221 -2.34 -8.19 -26.38
C ASP A 221 -2.28 -7.43 -27.71
N HIS A 222 -3.42 -7.25 -28.38
CA HIS A 222 -3.52 -6.49 -29.63
C HIS A 222 -3.11 -5.02 -29.44
N LEU A 223 -3.50 -4.38 -28.33
CA LEU A 223 -3.09 -3.01 -28.01
C LEU A 223 -1.57 -2.89 -27.77
N ALA A 224 -0.96 -3.88 -27.12
CA ALA A 224 0.48 -3.95 -26.88
C ALA A 224 1.26 -4.18 -28.18
N ALA A 225 0.76 -5.07 -29.06
CA ALA A 225 1.33 -5.36 -30.36
C ALA A 225 1.03 -4.29 -31.44
N GLY A 226 0.34 -3.20 -31.10
CA GLY A 226 0.02 -2.10 -32.03
C GLY A 226 -1.10 -2.39 -33.03
N ARG A 227 -1.86 -3.49 -32.86
CA ARG A 227 -3.05 -3.83 -33.65
C ARG A 227 -4.28 -3.08 -33.11
N LEU A 228 -4.26 -1.76 -33.30
CA LEU A 228 -5.15 -0.83 -32.59
C LEU A 228 -6.64 -1.01 -32.92
N GLU A 229 -6.99 -1.23 -34.19
CA GLU A 229 -8.40 -1.40 -34.59
C GLU A 229 -9.01 -2.68 -34.01
N GLU A 230 -8.29 -3.80 -34.09
CA GLU A 230 -8.68 -5.09 -33.52
C GLU A 230 -8.86 -4.99 -32.00
N ALA A 231 -7.92 -4.34 -31.31
CA ALA A 231 -8.01 -4.07 -29.88
C ALA A 231 -9.22 -3.21 -29.51
N ALA A 232 -9.48 -2.15 -30.29
CA ALA A 232 -10.58 -1.22 -30.07
C ALA A 232 -11.94 -1.90 -30.22
N LEU A 233 -12.18 -2.57 -31.35
CA LEU A 233 -13.43 -3.26 -31.64
C LEU A 233 -13.73 -4.38 -30.64
N LEU A 234 -12.71 -5.16 -30.27
CA LEU A 234 -12.86 -6.25 -29.31
C LEU A 234 -13.18 -5.74 -27.90
N ALA A 235 -12.50 -4.67 -27.45
CA ALA A 235 -12.75 -4.07 -26.14
C ALA A 235 -14.09 -3.32 -26.10
N GLU A 236 -14.47 -2.58 -27.15
CA GLU A 236 -15.74 -1.86 -27.26
C GLU A 236 -16.93 -2.83 -27.18
N ALA A 237 -16.89 -3.95 -27.92
CA ALA A 237 -17.91 -4.99 -27.85
C ALA A 237 -18.04 -5.65 -26.46
N VAL A 238 -16.97 -5.74 -25.66
CA VAL A 238 -17.07 -6.18 -24.25
C VAL A 238 -17.66 -5.06 -23.38
N ALA A 239 -17.20 -3.83 -23.57
CA ALA A 239 -17.59 -2.68 -22.78
C ALA A 239 -19.09 -2.32 -22.93
N GLU A 240 -19.69 -2.55 -24.10
CA GLU A 240 -21.13 -2.39 -24.31
C GLU A 240 -21.98 -3.43 -23.55
N ARG A 241 -21.42 -4.62 -23.28
CA ARG A 241 -22.16 -5.75 -22.68
C ARG A 241 -21.94 -5.91 -21.17
N PHE A 242 -20.74 -5.58 -20.70
CA PHE A 242 -20.30 -5.73 -19.30
C PHE A 242 -19.52 -4.50 -18.80
N GLY A 243 -19.86 -3.31 -19.29
CA GLY A 243 -19.18 -2.05 -18.92
C GLY A 243 -19.09 -1.79 -17.40
N PRO A 244 -20.16 -2.01 -16.62
CA PRO A 244 -20.11 -1.89 -15.15
C PRO A 244 -19.20 -2.93 -14.47
N GLU A 245 -19.22 -4.18 -14.93
CA GLU A 245 -18.48 -5.30 -14.32
C GLU A 245 -17.02 -5.40 -14.79
N LEU A 246 -16.72 -4.82 -15.95
CA LEU A 246 -15.40 -4.74 -16.59
C LEU A 246 -15.07 -3.30 -17.07
N PRO A 247 -14.89 -2.30 -16.17
CA PRO A 247 -14.52 -0.93 -16.55
C PRO A 247 -13.24 -0.83 -17.38
N HIS A 248 -12.34 -1.81 -17.24
CA HIS A 248 -11.10 -1.94 -18.02
C HIS A 248 -11.35 -2.12 -19.54
N ALA A 249 -12.54 -2.59 -19.94
CA ALA A 249 -12.93 -2.67 -21.34
C ALA A 249 -13.07 -1.28 -21.97
N HIS A 250 -13.62 -0.31 -21.23
CA HIS A 250 -13.61 1.08 -21.65
C HIS A 250 -12.19 1.63 -21.71
N TRP A 251 -11.32 1.33 -20.74
CA TRP A 251 -9.93 1.79 -20.75
C TRP A 251 -9.13 1.36 -21.99
N ILE A 252 -9.19 0.07 -22.36
CA ILE A 252 -8.47 -0.46 -23.53
C ILE A 252 -9.04 0.13 -24.84
N ALA A 253 -10.38 0.17 -25.00
CA ALA A 253 -11.01 0.80 -26.16
C ALA A 253 -10.63 2.29 -26.28
N ALA A 254 -10.63 3.03 -25.16
CA ALA A 254 -10.29 4.45 -25.13
C ALA A 254 -8.84 4.73 -25.58
N LEU A 255 -7.88 3.92 -25.10
CA LEU A 255 -6.47 4.01 -25.50
C LEU A 255 -6.25 3.62 -26.97
N ALA A 256 -6.93 2.57 -27.43
CA ALA A 256 -6.85 2.13 -28.81
C ALA A 256 -7.40 3.18 -29.79
N TRP A 257 -8.56 3.79 -29.48
CA TRP A 257 -9.11 4.90 -30.26
C TRP A 257 -8.25 6.18 -30.17
N TRP A 258 -7.69 6.51 -29.00
CA TRP A 258 -6.78 7.64 -28.83
C TRP A 258 -5.56 7.52 -29.75
N ARG A 259 -4.92 6.34 -29.79
CA ARG A 259 -3.74 6.11 -30.65
C ARG A 259 -4.07 6.16 -32.15
N GLN A 260 -5.32 5.91 -32.53
CA GLN A 260 -5.83 6.07 -33.90
C GLN A 260 -6.30 7.49 -34.23
N SER A 261 -6.20 8.44 -33.28
CA SER A 261 -6.72 9.81 -33.38
C SER A 261 -8.26 9.93 -33.48
N ASP A 262 -9.02 8.87 -33.21
CA ASP A 262 -10.48 8.99 -32.99
C ASP A 262 -10.75 9.46 -31.56
N PHE A 263 -10.55 10.77 -31.34
CA PHE A 263 -10.72 11.40 -30.04
C PHE A 263 -12.19 11.41 -29.57
N GLU A 264 -13.14 11.35 -30.50
CA GLU A 264 -14.59 11.39 -30.22
C GLU A 264 -15.10 10.02 -29.73
N ARG A 265 -14.62 8.89 -30.26
CA ARG A 265 -14.80 7.58 -29.61
C ARG A 265 -14.02 7.51 -28.31
N SER A 266 -12.74 7.88 -28.34
CA SER A 266 -11.83 7.77 -27.19
C SER A 266 -12.38 8.46 -25.94
N ARG A 267 -12.88 9.70 -26.05
CA ARG A 267 -13.44 10.43 -24.90
C ARG A 267 -14.62 9.69 -24.27
N ARG A 268 -15.57 9.16 -25.07
CA ARG A 268 -16.78 8.49 -24.55
C ARG A 268 -16.46 7.26 -23.71
N HIS A 269 -15.34 6.58 -24.02
CA HIS A 269 -14.87 5.47 -23.20
C HIS A 269 -14.12 5.96 -21.95
N PHE A 270 -13.23 6.97 -22.05
CA PHE A 270 -12.57 7.53 -20.86
C PHE A 270 -13.56 8.16 -19.86
N GLU A 271 -14.59 8.86 -20.34
CA GLU A 271 -15.69 9.42 -19.55
C GLU A 271 -16.45 8.32 -18.77
N LYS A 272 -16.60 7.12 -19.35
CA LYS A 272 -17.19 5.96 -18.65
C LYS A 272 -16.25 5.36 -17.61
N VAL A 273 -14.94 5.34 -17.85
CA VAL A 273 -13.94 4.93 -16.82
C VAL A 273 -13.94 5.91 -15.64
N ALA A 274 -14.01 7.21 -15.91
CA ALA A 274 -14.06 8.27 -14.91
C ALA A 274 -15.33 8.24 -14.04
N ASN A 275 -16.45 7.74 -14.57
CA ASN A 275 -17.73 7.64 -13.87
C ASN A 275 -18.01 6.24 -13.27
N ALA A 276 -17.05 5.31 -13.32
CA ALA A 276 -17.25 3.95 -12.83
C ALA A 276 -17.29 3.93 -11.28
N THR A 277 -18.37 3.39 -10.71
CA THR A 277 -18.63 3.41 -9.26
C THR A 277 -17.95 2.30 -8.48
N ASP A 278 -17.67 1.14 -9.09
CA ASP A 278 -16.86 0.04 -8.54
C ASP A 278 -15.50 0.00 -9.26
N SER A 279 -14.71 1.07 -9.09
CA SER A 279 -13.39 1.21 -9.69
C SER A 279 -12.43 1.92 -8.75
N SER A 280 -11.15 1.65 -8.94
CA SER A 280 -10.13 2.18 -8.04
C SER A 280 -9.92 3.68 -8.22
N PRO A 281 -9.48 4.40 -7.16
CA PRO A 281 -9.08 5.81 -7.26
C PRO A 281 -8.10 6.10 -8.40
N TRP A 282 -7.19 5.15 -8.67
CA TRP A 282 -6.22 5.24 -9.75
C TRP A 282 -6.85 5.10 -11.13
N MET A 283 -7.76 4.13 -11.33
CA MET A 283 -8.49 3.98 -12.58
C MET A 283 -9.41 5.17 -12.86
N VAL A 284 -10.15 5.64 -11.85
CA VAL A 284 -11.03 6.81 -11.97
C VAL A 284 -10.23 8.07 -12.33
N SER A 285 -9.14 8.35 -11.62
CA SER A 285 -8.28 9.50 -11.91
C SER A 285 -7.62 9.41 -13.29
N ALA A 286 -7.18 8.22 -13.71
CA ALA A 286 -6.65 7.98 -15.05
C ALA A 286 -7.69 8.22 -16.13
N GLY A 287 -8.90 7.67 -15.97
CA GLY A 287 -10.03 7.89 -16.86
C GLY A 287 -10.36 9.36 -17.00
N ALA A 288 -10.47 10.08 -15.88
CA ALA A 288 -10.78 11.50 -15.85
C ALA A 288 -9.69 12.35 -16.53
N PHE A 289 -8.41 12.12 -16.24
CA PHE A 289 -7.31 12.85 -16.88
C PHE A 289 -7.27 12.65 -18.39
N TRP A 290 -7.48 11.42 -18.87
CA TRP A 290 -7.52 11.16 -20.31
C TRP A 290 -8.83 11.61 -20.97
N ALA A 291 -9.96 11.61 -20.26
CA ALA A 291 -11.22 12.22 -20.72
C ALA A 291 -11.05 13.74 -20.95
N ALA A 292 -10.33 14.44 -20.07
CA ALA A 292 -9.98 15.85 -20.26
C ALA A 292 -9.18 16.06 -21.55
N ARG A 293 -8.12 15.26 -21.77
CA ARG A 293 -7.28 15.34 -22.98
C ARG A 293 -8.03 14.97 -24.25
N ALA A 294 -8.92 13.96 -24.19
CA ALA A 294 -9.72 13.51 -25.33
C ALA A 294 -10.81 14.53 -25.69
N ASN A 295 -11.48 15.14 -24.72
CA ASN A 295 -12.39 16.26 -24.98
C ASN A 295 -11.68 17.45 -25.60
N LEU A 296 -10.50 17.86 -25.09
CA LEU A 296 -9.72 18.93 -25.69
C LEU A 296 -9.36 18.65 -27.16
N LYS A 297 -8.96 17.41 -27.47
CA LYS A 297 -8.62 17.00 -28.85
C LYS A 297 -9.83 16.77 -29.75
N ALA A 298 -11.00 16.47 -29.19
CA ALA A 298 -12.28 16.40 -29.89
C ALA A 298 -12.96 17.78 -30.07
N GLY A 299 -12.30 18.89 -29.69
CA GLY A 299 -12.85 20.24 -29.85
C GLY A 299 -13.88 20.65 -28.79
N ARG A 300 -13.85 20.02 -27.62
CA ARG A 300 -14.76 20.26 -26.47
C ARG A 300 -14.01 20.84 -25.26
N PRO A 301 -13.44 22.05 -25.34
CA PRO A 301 -12.68 22.66 -24.23
C PRO A 301 -13.54 22.92 -22.98
N GLU A 302 -14.85 23.08 -23.13
CA GLU A 302 -15.79 23.49 -22.08
C GLU A 302 -15.91 22.49 -20.92
N VAL A 303 -15.67 21.18 -21.16
CA VAL A 303 -15.69 20.14 -20.12
C VAL A 303 -14.30 19.76 -19.59
N VAL A 304 -13.22 20.33 -20.12
CA VAL A 304 -11.84 19.91 -19.82
C VAL A 304 -11.49 20.14 -18.34
N ASN A 305 -11.86 21.29 -17.78
CA ASN A 305 -11.59 21.60 -16.37
C ASN A 305 -12.33 20.65 -15.43
N HIS A 306 -13.60 20.36 -15.69
CA HIS A 306 -14.40 19.39 -14.92
C HIS A 306 -13.73 18.02 -14.84
N TRP A 307 -13.22 17.50 -15.96
CA TRP A 307 -12.50 16.23 -15.98
C TRP A 307 -11.15 16.30 -15.24
N PHE A 308 -10.41 17.40 -15.35
CA PHE A 308 -9.20 17.59 -14.54
C PHE A 308 -9.51 17.75 -13.04
N GLU A 309 -10.62 18.36 -12.64
CA GLU A 309 -11.05 18.49 -11.24
C GLU A 309 -11.34 17.11 -10.63
N ILE A 310 -12.06 16.24 -11.35
CA ILE A 310 -12.27 14.84 -10.94
C ILE A 310 -10.92 14.13 -10.74
N ALA A 311 -10.01 14.22 -11.71
CA ALA A 311 -8.68 13.61 -11.58
C ALA A 311 -7.89 14.19 -10.38
N ALA A 312 -7.92 15.51 -10.20
CA ALA A 312 -7.21 16.26 -9.16
C ALA A 312 -7.75 16.03 -7.74
N SER A 313 -8.97 15.51 -7.60
CA SER A 313 -9.56 15.04 -6.34
C SER A 313 -8.85 13.80 -5.77
N TYR A 314 -8.02 13.13 -6.57
CA TYR A 314 -7.19 11.98 -6.18
C TYR A 314 -5.69 12.36 -6.10
N PRO A 315 -5.27 13.23 -5.16
CA PRO A 315 -3.98 13.95 -5.15
C PRO A 315 -2.74 13.07 -4.86
N ARG A 316 -2.89 11.74 -4.81
CA ARG A 316 -1.83 10.74 -4.59
C ARG A 316 -1.70 9.71 -5.71
N THR A 317 -2.54 9.83 -6.74
CA THR A 317 -2.41 9.06 -7.97
C THR A 317 -1.56 9.82 -8.97
N PHE A 318 -0.87 9.12 -9.88
CA PHE A 318 -0.05 9.75 -10.92
C PHE A 318 -0.83 10.78 -11.76
N TYR A 319 -2.03 10.41 -12.21
CA TYR A 319 -2.87 11.27 -13.03
C TYR A 319 -3.51 12.43 -12.25
N GLY A 320 -3.81 12.24 -10.96
CA GLY A 320 -4.25 13.32 -10.09
C GLY A 320 -3.16 14.34 -9.82
N LEU A 321 -1.91 13.92 -9.63
CA LEU A 321 -0.76 14.82 -9.53
C LEU A 321 -0.58 15.66 -10.81
N LEU A 322 -0.69 15.02 -11.99
CA LEU A 322 -0.66 15.72 -13.27
C LEU A 322 -1.83 16.70 -13.43
N ALA A 323 -3.06 16.30 -13.09
CA ALA A 323 -4.25 17.15 -13.18
C ALA A 323 -4.13 18.39 -12.26
N ARG A 324 -3.64 18.22 -11.03
CA ARG A 324 -3.36 19.33 -10.11
C ARG A 324 -2.33 20.29 -10.68
N ARG A 325 -1.25 19.77 -11.28
CA ARG A 325 -0.24 20.59 -11.95
C ARG A 325 -0.82 21.36 -13.15
N TRP A 326 -1.75 20.77 -13.90
CA TRP A 326 -2.48 21.43 -14.99
C TRP A 326 -3.41 22.54 -14.51
N LEU A 327 -4.13 22.32 -13.41
CA LEU A 327 -5.05 23.31 -12.81
C LEU A 327 -4.33 24.39 -11.96
N GLY A 328 -3.00 24.31 -11.81
CA GLY A 328 -2.24 25.21 -10.94
C GLY A 328 -2.47 24.99 -9.44
N TYR A 329 -2.99 23.83 -9.05
CA TYR A 329 -3.30 23.51 -7.65
C TYR A 329 -2.05 23.02 -6.89
N ASP A 330 -1.81 23.61 -5.71
CA ASP A 330 -0.80 23.12 -4.77
C ASP A 330 -1.04 21.66 -4.39
N THR A 331 0.02 20.84 -4.46
CA THR A 331 0.01 19.50 -3.88
C THR A 331 0.78 19.52 -2.56
N ARG A 332 0.05 19.71 -1.45
CA ARG A 332 0.62 19.61 -0.10
C ARG A 332 0.72 18.15 0.30
N PHE A 333 1.91 17.73 0.75
CA PHE A 333 2.20 16.42 1.31
C PHE A 333 2.38 16.53 2.82
N SER A 334 1.87 15.55 3.58
CA SER A 334 2.03 15.46 5.03
C SER A 334 3.26 14.61 5.36
N TRP A 335 4.44 15.23 5.28
CA TRP A 335 5.72 14.58 5.57
C TRP A 335 5.98 14.38 7.07
N GLU A 336 5.25 15.09 7.92
CA GLU A 336 5.37 15.00 9.38
C GLU A 336 4.87 13.63 9.85
N ALA A 337 5.82 12.78 10.26
CA ALA A 337 5.50 11.61 11.08
C ALA A 337 5.04 12.12 12.45
N GLN A 338 3.86 11.73 12.91
CA GLN A 338 3.43 12.07 14.26
C GLN A 338 4.47 11.51 15.26
N PRO A 339 5.04 12.36 16.13
CA PRO A 339 6.00 11.90 17.12
C PRO A 339 5.32 11.00 18.15
N PHE A 340 6.09 10.12 18.76
CA PHE A 340 5.58 9.30 19.86
C PHE A 340 5.45 10.12 21.15
N THR A 341 4.29 10.08 21.78
CA THR A 341 3.95 10.90 22.95
C THR A 341 3.79 10.09 24.24
N LEU A 342 3.79 10.78 25.38
CA LEU A 342 3.43 10.16 26.67
C LEU A 342 1.98 9.61 26.69
N ALA A 343 1.06 10.16 25.89
CA ALA A 343 -0.30 9.65 25.77
C ALA A 343 -0.31 8.31 25.00
N ASP A 344 0.48 8.20 23.93
CA ASP A 344 0.65 6.94 23.19
C ASP A 344 1.23 5.84 24.10
N ALA A 345 2.23 6.18 24.93
CA ALA A 345 2.79 5.27 25.92
C ALA A 345 1.72 4.65 26.83
N ASP A 346 0.90 5.49 27.47
CA ASP A 346 -0.17 5.03 28.38
C ASP A 346 -1.24 4.20 27.66
N ILE A 347 -1.67 4.62 26.47
CA ILE A 347 -2.64 3.88 25.64
C ILE A 347 -2.11 2.49 25.28
N LEU A 348 -0.85 2.39 24.85
CA LEU A 348 -0.27 1.15 24.34
C LEU A 348 0.12 0.17 25.45
N LEU A 349 0.60 0.67 26.60
CA LEU A 349 0.92 -0.18 27.76
C LEU A 349 -0.31 -0.90 28.33
N ARG A 350 -1.52 -0.37 28.11
CA ARG A 350 -2.81 -0.97 28.50
C ARG A 350 -3.30 -2.06 27.54
N VAL A 351 -2.75 -2.16 26.34
CA VAL A 351 -3.15 -3.15 25.32
C VAL A 351 -2.14 -4.31 25.32
N PRO A 352 -2.51 -5.55 25.70
CA PRO A 352 -1.55 -6.64 25.93
C PRO A 352 -0.58 -6.90 24.77
N GLY A 353 -1.07 -6.96 23.53
CA GLY A 353 -0.22 -7.16 22.36
C GLY A 353 0.71 -5.96 22.07
N ALA A 354 0.26 -4.72 22.30
CA ALA A 354 1.11 -3.55 22.14
C ALA A 354 2.17 -3.44 23.26
N ARG A 355 1.84 -3.83 24.50
CA ARG A 355 2.82 -3.97 25.58
C ARG A 355 3.85 -5.06 25.28
N ARG A 356 3.44 -6.21 24.69
CA ARG A 356 4.39 -7.22 24.16
C ARG A 356 5.25 -6.67 23.03
N ALA A 357 4.69 -5.91 22.09
CA ALA A 357 5.46 -5.27 21.02
C ALA A 357 6.54 -4.31 21.57
N LEU A 358 6.21 -3.46 22.54
CA LEU A 358 7.18 -2.58 23.22
C LEU A 358 8.31 -3.39 23.91
N ALA A 359 7.96 -4.48 24.59
CA ALA A 359 8.93 -5.39 25.19
C ALA A 359 9.83 -6.09 24.15
N LEU A 360 9.29 -6.45 22.98
CA LEU A 360 10.05 -7.05 21.87
C LEU A 360 11.01 -6.04 21.22
N ILE A 361 10.59 -4.78 21.06
CA ILE A 361 11.48 -3.69 20.63
C ILE A 361 12.61 -3.49 21.64
N GLN A 362 12.31 -3.47 22.95
CA GLN A 362 13.31 -3.32 24.02
C GLN A 362 14.40 -4.40 23.99
N VAL A 363 14.10 -5.62 23.52
CA VAL A 363 15.09 -6.72 23.42
C VAL A 363 15.70 -6.90 22.02
N GLY A 364 15.26 -6.13 21.03
CA GLY A 364 15.76 -6.12 19.64
C GLY A 364 15.04 -7.08 18.67
N GLU A 365 13.90 -7.66 19.05
CA GLU A 365 13.13 -8.61 18.22
C GLU A 365 12.04 -7.88 17.41
N THR A 366 12.43 -6.89 16.60
CA THR A 366 11.53 -5.97 15.87
C THR A 366 10.52 -6.69 14.96
N LEU A 367 10.91 -7.78 14.30
CA LEU A 367 9.98 -8.57 13.44
C LEU A 367 8.86 -9.23 14.26
N ALA A 368 9.15 -9.69 15.48
CA ALA A 368 8.14 -10.23 16.37
C ALA A 368 7.25 -9.12 16.94
N ALA A 369 7.80 -7.92 17.16
CA ALA A 369 7.02 -6.74 17.55
C ALA A 369 6.01 -6.33 16.46
N GLU A 370 6.41 -6.35 15.18
CA GLU A 370 5.50 -6.10 14.06
C GLU A 370 4.32 -7.08 14.07
N GLU A 371 4.59 -8.38 14.26
CA GLU A 371 3.55 -9.41 14.29
C GLU A 371 2.55 -9.24 15.45
N GLU A 372 3.00 -8.81 16.63
CA GLU A 372 2.11 -8.46 17.74
C GLU A 372 1.20 -7.26 17.43
N VAL A 373 1.76 -6.19 16.86
CA VAL A 373 0.95 -5.03 16.44
C VAL A 373 -0.04 -5.46 15.35
N ARG A 374 0.39 -6.25 14.36
CA ARG A 374 -0.48 -6.81 13.30
C ARG A 374 -1.60 -7.66 13.88
N LYS A 375 -1.35 -8.46 14.92
CA LYS A 375 -2.35 -9.30 15.60
C LYS A 375 -3.39 -8.48 16.38
N ALA A 376 -2.95 -7.40 17.03
CA ALA A 376 -3.80 -6.52 17.82
C ALA A 376 -4.63 -5.53 16.96
N PHE A 377 -4.05 -5.00 15.87
CA PHE A 377 -4.60 -3.90 15.07
C PHE A 377 -6.08 -4.04 14.62
N PRO A 378 -6.57 -5.22 14.15
CA PRO A 378 -7.97 -5.36 13.74
C PRO A 378 -8.98 -5.05 14.86
N ARG A 379 -8.59 -5.25 16.11
CA ARG A 379 -9.41 -5.04 17.32
C ARG A 379 -9.19 -3.68 17.98
N ALA A 380 -8.14 -2.96 17.59
CA ALA A 380 -7.78 -1.67 18.16
C ALA A 380 -8.84 -0.59 17.84
N THR A 381 -9.08 0.31 18.80
CA THR A 381 -9.88 1.54 18.61
C THR A 381 -9.10 2.57 17.77
N LYS A 382 -9.75 3.64 17.30
CA LYS A 382 -9.08 4.68 16.50
C LYS A 382 -7.81 5.22 17.20
N ALA A 383 -7.93 5.60 18.48
CA ALA A 383 -6.80 6.09 19.28
C ALA A 383 -5.66 5.07 19.37
N VAL A 384 -5.96 3.81 19.73
CA VAL A 384 -4.93 2.74 19.79
C VAL A 384 -4.25 2.52 18.43
N ARG A 385 -4.99 2.64 17.31
CA ARG A 385 -4.41 2.55 15.95
C ARG A 385 -3.50 3.73 15.61
N GLN A 386 -3.82 4.94 16.06
CA GLN A 386 -2.94 6.12 15.93
C GLN A 386 -1.65 5.93 16.72
N SER A 387 -1.74 5.53 17.99
CA SER A 387 -0.57 5.23 18.82
C SER A 387 0.27 4.06 18.26
N MET A 388 -0.37 3.03 17.68
CA MET A 388 0.35 1.95 16.97
C MET A 388 1.13 2.45 15.74
N LEU A 389 0.61 3.45 15.01
CA LEU A 389 1.34 4.09 13.91
C LEU A 389 2.54 4.89 14.44
N ALA A 390 2.36 5.71 15.48
CA ALA A 390 3.45 6.45 16.12
C ALA A 390 4.56 5.50 16.66
N MET A 391 4.16 4.36 17.25
CA MET A 391 5.08 3.30 17.66
C MET A 391 5.82 2.69 16.47
N ALA A 392 5.14 2.41 15.36
CA ALA A 392 5.77 1.80 14.18
C ALA A 392 6.79 2.73 13.52
N SER A 393 6.46 4.03 13.41
CA SER A 393 7.36 5.06 12.90
C SER A 393 8.59 5.23 13.79
N SER A 394 8.43 5.19 15.12
CA SER A 394 9.52 5.41 16.08
C SER A 394 10.32 4.15 16.43
N GLY A 395 9.75 2.96 16.22
CA GLY A 395 10.28 1.66 16.64
C GLY A 395 11.03 0.89 15.55
N SER A 396 11.47 1.57 14.49
CA SER A 396 12.15 0.96 13.34
C SER A 396 11.33 -0.14 12.64
N MET A 397 10.01 0.05 12.54
CA MET A 397 9.08 -0.87 11.87
C MET A 397 8.50 -0.22 10.58
N PRO A 398 9.34 0.10 9.57
CA PRO A 398 8.91 0.92 8.42
C PRO A 398 7.82 0.25 7.59
N THR A 399 7.93 -1.06 7.33
CA THR A 399 6.93 -1.81 6.54
C THR A 399 5.56 -1.81 7.22
N LEU A 400 5.53 -1.88 8.55
CA LEU A 400 4.30 -1.71 9.32
C LEU A 400 3.83 -0.25 9.31
N ALA A 401 4.70 0.75 9.54
CA ALA A 401 4.35 2.17 9.52
C ALA A 401 3.69 2.57 8.19
N VAL A 402 4.26 2.14 7.06
CA VAL A 402 3.69 2.30 5.71
C VAL A 402 2.29 1.67 5.61
N ARG A 403 2.09 0.46 6.13
CA ARG A 403 0.78 -0.22 6.13
C ARG A 403 -0.25 0.51 7.00
N LEU A 404 0.17 1.00 8.15
CA LEU A 404 -0.69 1.70 9.12
C LEU A 404 -1.06 3.10 8.63
N GLY A 405 -0.13 3.87 8.07
CA GLY A 405 -0.37 5.21 7.54
C GLY A 405 -1.36 5.26 6.37
N ALA A 406 -1.52 4.14 5.64
CA ALA A 406 -2.56 3.99 4.61
C ALA A 406 -3.97 3.68 5.18
N MET A 407 -4.07 3.21 6.44
CA MET A 407 -5.32 2.79 7.08
C MET A 407 -5.78 3.72 8.21
N VAL A 408 -4.86 4.49 8.78
CA VAL A 408 -5.08 5.38 9.90
C VAL A 408 -4.97 6.81 9.38
N PRO A 409 -6.09 7.56 9.22
CA PRO A 409 -6.00 8.97 8.92
C PRO A 409 -5.37 9.71 10.11
N GLY A 410 -4.62 10.77 9.81
CA GLY A 410 -4.15 11.74 10.79
C GLY A 410 -5.31 12.41 11.53
N GLU A 411 -4.96 13.21 12.55
CA GLU A 411 -5.96 13.90 13.39
C GLU A 411 -6.81 14.89 12.59
N ASP A 412 -6.22 15.52 11.57
CA ASP A 412 -6.87 16.38 10.58
C ASP A 412 -7.60 15.61 9.45
N GLY A 413 -7.63 14.28 9.52
CA GLY A 413 -8.24 13.40 8.52
C GLY A 413 -7.35 13.10 7.30
N ARG A 414 -6.12 13.63 7.21
CA ARG A 414 -5.23 13.44 6.04
C ARG A 414 -4.46 12.12 6.11
N ILE A 415 -4.00 11.65 4.96
CA ILE A 415 -3.05 10.53 4.88
C ILE A 415 -1.66 11.04 5.28
N GLN A 416 -0.95 10.29 6.14
CA GLN A 416 0.43 10.60 6.53
C GLN A 416 1.39 10.14 5.42
N ASP A 417 1.78 11.06 4.54
CA ASP A 417 2.66 10.78 3.40
C ASP A 417 4.08 10.37 3.86
N GLY A 418 4.56 10.90 4.99
CA GLY A 418 5.84 10.50 5.58
C GLY A 418 5.93 9.01 5.92
N ALA A 419 4.83 8.42 6.44
CA ALA A 419 4.75 6.98 6.68
C ALA A 419 4.68 6.19 5.36
N ALA A 420 4.04 6.73 4.33
CA ALA A 420 3.85 6.10 3.02
C ALA A 420 5.14 5.99 2.17
N PHE A 421 6.11 6.88 2.40
CA PHE A 421 7.35 6.98 1.65
C PHE A 421 8.56 7.15 2.60
N PRO A 422 8.94 6.10 3.36
CA PRO A 422 10.10 6.17 4.25
C PRO A 422 11.36 6.46 3.45
N VAL A 423 12.20 7.34 3.99
CA VAL A 423 13.48 7.74 3.39
C VAL A 423 14.62 7.06 4.16
N PRO A 424 15.33 6.09 3.58
CA PRO A 424 16.48 5.48 4.23
C PRO A 424 17.69 6.43 4.33
N ASP A 425 18.44 6.30 5.42
CA ASP A 425 19.63 7.10 5.72
C ASP A 425 20.94 6.56 5.08
N TRP A 426 20.85 5.67 4.09
CA TRP A 426 22.03 5.23 3.35
C TRP A 426 22.38 6.23 2.24
N THR A 427 23.67 6.32 1.93
CA THR A 427 24.23 7.11 0.82
C THR A 427 25.10 6.20 -0.04
N PRO A 428 25.07 6.28 -1.39
CA PRO A 428 25.97 5.50 -2.24
C PRO A 428 27.44 5.86 -1.95
N LYS A 429 28.36 4.90 -2.12
CA LYS A 429 29.79 5.08 -1.81
C LYS A 429 30.43 6.27 -2.54
N ASP A 430 30.04 6.48 -3.80
CA ASP A 430 30.55 7.55 -4.67
C ASP A 430 29.64 8.80 -4.67
N GLY A 431 28.69 8.89 -3.74
CA GLY A 431 27.67 9.94 -3.70
C GLY A 431 26.51 9.72 -4.68
N TRP A 432 25.62 10.73 -4.78
CA TRP A 432 24.44 10.66 -5.64
C TRP A 432 24.74 11.14 -7.06
N THR A 433 24.70 10.22 -8.03
CA THR A 433 24.79 10.52 -9.47
C THR A 433 23.44 10.59 -10.18
N ILE A 434 22.39 10.06 -9.54
CA ILE A 434 20.99 10.08 -9.97
C ILE A 434 20.19 10.79 -8.87
N ASP A 435 19.10 11.46 -9.25
CA ASP A 435 18.18 12.09 -8.32
C ASP A 435 17.74 11.13 -7.20
N ARG A 436 17.90 11.55 -5.94
CA ARG A 436 17.64 10.74 -4.74
C ARG A 436 16.19 10.27 -4.65
N ALA A 437 15.22 11.11 -5.05
CA ALA A 437 13.81 10.75 -5.03
C ALA A 437 13.48 9.72 -6.12
N LEU A 438 14.10 9.81 -7.31
CA LEU A 438 13.95 8.80 -8.35
C LEU A 438 14.48 7.43 -7.92
N VAL A 439 15.65 7.39 -7.26
CA VAL A 439 16.22 6.13 -6.73
C VAL A 439 15.30 5.52 -5.67
N PHE A 440 14.79 6.33 -4.72
CA PHE A 440 13.88 5.81 -3.70
C PHE A 440 12.50 5.40 -4.24
N ALA A 441 11.98 6.08 -5.26
CA ALA A 441 10.75 5.65 -5.93
C ALA A 441 10.92 4.25 -6.56
N PHE A 442 12.05 4.00 -7.22
CA PHE A 442 12.38 2.69 -7.79
C PHE A 442 12.59 1.62 -6.71
N VAL A 443 13.34 1.93 -5.64
CA VAL A 443 13.55 1.03 -4.50
C VAL A 443 12.22 0.68 -3.81
N ARG A 444 11.30 1.64 -3.65
CA ARG A 444 9.95 1.37 -3.11
C ARG A 444 9.16 0.43 -4.02
N GLN A 445 9.19 0.65 -5.33
CA GLN A 445 8.43 -0.14 -6.30
C GLN A 445 8.92 -1.61 -6.38
N HIS A 446 10.23 -1.84 -6.24
CA HIS A 446 10.83 -3.17 -6.40
C HIS A 446 11.22 -3.86 -5.08
N GLY A 447 11.42 -3.12 -3.99
CA GLY A 447 12.00 -3.61 -2.73
C GLY A 447 11.03 -4.20 -1.71
N LEU A 448 9.73 -3.87 -1.77
CA LEU A 448 8.71 -4.38 -0.83
C LEU A 448 8.39 -5.89 -0.97
N GLY A 449 9.11 -6.60 -1.85
CA GLY A 449 9.10 -8.06 -1.97
C GLY A 449 10.42 -8.76 -1.60
N LEU A 450 11.40 -8.05 -1.02
CA LEU A 450 12.76 -8.56 -0.77
C LEU A 450 13.33 -8.26 0.64
N CYS A 451 12.47 -7.92 1.60
CA CYS A 451 12.80 -7.82 3.03
C CYS A 451 11.99 -8.85 3.83
#